data_AF-A0A350NX34-F1
#
_entry.id   AF-A0A350NX34-F1
#
_cell.length_a   1.000
_cell.length_b   1.000
_cell.length_c   1.000
_cell.angle_alpha   90.00
_cell.angle_beta   90.00
_cell.angle_gamma   90.00
#
_symmetry.space_group_name_H-M   'P 1'
#
loop_
_entity.id
_entity.type
_entity.pdbx_description
1 polymer ?
#
loop_
_entity_poly.entity_id
_entity_poly.type
_entity_poly.pdbx_seq_one_letter_code
_entity_poly.pdbx_strand_id
1 'polypeptide(L)'
;MKYSIHALIFGFLAISSPLMGQQTIESTFGKGVTVVAADESFSMKFNARVQSLFITEVPGMDFNAVETNWLIRRSRLKFSGFAHHPNLQYKIELGLSNRDHGGEMQQTNNTSNLILDAFVRWKVAGNFEVWVGQTKLPGNRERVISSQKLQFVDRSLVNSRFNIDRDMG
;
A
#
# COMPACT_ATOMS: atom_id res chain seq x y z
N MET A 1 1.46 -39.34 49.51
CA MET A 1 2.40 -38.81 48.50
C MET A 1 1.79 -38.53 47.11
N LYS A 2 0.72 -39.22 46.65
CA LYS A 2 0.15 -39.03 45.29
C LYS A 2 -0.60 -37.69 45.06
N TYR A 3 -1.21 -37.12 46.11
CA TYR A 3 -1.97 -35.86 46.00
C TYR A 3 -1.10 -34.59 46.02
N SER A 4 0.13 -34.69 46.54
CA SER A 4 1.07 -33.56 46.62
C SER A 4 1.65 -33.18 45.25
N ILE A 5 1.79 -34.15 44.34
CA ILE A 5 2.29 -33.92 42.97
C ILE A 5 1.22 -33.22 42.10
N HIS A 6 -0.06 -33.57 42.27
CA HIS A 6 -1.16 -32.96 41.52
C HIS A 6 -1.43 -31.50 41.93
N ALA A 7 -1.28 -31.18 43.23
CA ALA A 7 -1.38 -29.80 43.72
C ALA A 7 -0.25 -28.90 43.18
N LEU A 8 0.94 -29.48 42.96
CA LEU A 8 2.11 -28.76 42.42
C LEU A 8 1.95 -28.46 40.92
N ILE A 9 1.31 -29.35 40.17
CA ILE A 9 1.00 -29.16 38.74
C ILE A 9 -0.10 -28.10 38.54
N PHE A 10 -1.12 -28.06 39.41
CA PHE A 10 -2.17 -27.04 39.36
C PHE A 10 -1.66 -25.64 39.77
N GLY A 11 -0.70 -25.57 40.70
CA GLY A 11 -0.03 -24.32 41.05
C GLY A 11 0.84 -23.74 39.93
N PHE A 12 1.45 -24.59 39.10
CA PHE A 12 2.30 -24.14 38.00
C PHE A 12 1.52 -23.55 36.81
N LEU A 13 0.26 -23.99 36.60
CA LEU A 13 -0.62 -23.41 35.57
C LEU A 13 -1.13 -22.00 35.94
N ALA A 14 -1.12 -21.61 37.21
CA ALA A 14 -1.62 -20.33 37.70
C ALA A 14 -0.62 -19.16 37.56
N ILE A 15 0.60 -19.41 37.07
CA ILE A 15 1.65 -18.38 36.86
C ILE A 15 1.71 -17.90 35.40
N SER A 16 0.66 -18.18 34.60
CA SER A 16 0.49 -17.52 33.30
C SER A 16 0.05 -16.06 33.50
N SER A 17 0.97 -15.24 34.00
CA SER A 17 0.84 -13.79 33.89
C SER A 17 0.63 -13.44 32.41
N PRO A 18 -0.38 -12.65 32.04
CA PRO A 18 -0.41 -12.08 30.71
C PRO A 18 0.80 -11.15 30.63
N LEU A 19 1.86 -11.61 29.97
CA LEU A 19 2.94 -10.73 29.53
C LEU A 19 2.26 -9.64 28.69
N MET A 20 2.15 -8.46 29.28
CA MET A 20 1.76 -7.21 28.62
C MET A 20 2.91 -6.82 27.68
N GLY A 21 3.04 -7.55 26.58
CA GLY A 21 3.96 -7.26 25.47
C GLY A 21 3.25 -6.56 24.30
N GLN A 22 1.96 -6.24 24.44
CA GLN A 22 1.20 -5.61 23.37
C GLN A 22 1.49 -4.11 23.34
N GLN A 23 2.37 -3.71 22.43
CA GLN A 23 2.59 -2.30 22.11
C GLN A 23 1.30 -1.72 21.53
N THR A 24 0.71 -0.75 22.22
CA THR A 24 -0.43 0.00 21.69
C THR A 24 0.05 0.89 20.56
N ILE A 25 -0.56 0.72 19.39
CA ILE A 25 -0.24 1.53 18.22
C ILE A 25 -1.09 2.81 18.29
N GLU A 26 -0.45 3.96 18.46
CA GLU A 26 -1.09 5.28 18.38
C GLU A 26 -1.43 5.64 16.93
N SER A 27 -2.37 4.91 16.32
CA SER A 27 -2.87 5.20 14.98
C SER A 27 -4.35 5.53 14.99
N THR A 28 -4.73 6.55 14.22
CA THR A 28 -6.12 6.94 14.04
C THR A 28 -6.72 6.27 12.81
N PHE A 29 -8.02 5.96 12.89
CA PHE A 29 -8.75 5.38 11.76
C PHE A 29 -8.63 6.25 10.50
N GLY A 30 -8.48 5.61 9.35
CA GLY A 30 -8.32 6.29 8.04
C GLY A 30 -6.93 6.88 7.78
N LYS A 31 -6.01 6.89 8.76
CA LYS A 31 -4.62 7.35 8.56
C LYS A 31 -3.63 6.21 8.32
N GLY A 32 -4.07 4.95 8.41
CA GLY A 32 -3.23 3.76 8.33
C GLY A 32 -2.58 3.44 9.68
N VAL A 33 -1.92 2.28 9.74
CA VAL A 33 -1.25 1.77 10.94
C VAL A 33 0.22 2.14 10.86
N THR A 34 0.75 2.84 11.87
CA THR A 34 2.16 3.27 11.88
C THR A 34 2.86 2.63 13.08
N VAL A 35 3.93 1.90 12.81
CA VAL A 35 4.79 1.29 13.82
C VAL A 35 6.15 1.98 13.73
N VAL A 36 6.70 2.34 14.89
CA VAL A 36 8.07 2.87 15.04
C VAL A 36 8.77 1.97 16.05
N ALA A 37 9.99 1.56 15.72
CA ALA A 37 10.81 0.77 16.63
C ALA A 37 11.15 1.61 17.87
N ALA A 38 11.26 0.96 19.04
CA ALA A 38 11.52 1.65 20.30
C ALA A 38 12.87 2.39 20.32
N ASP A 39 13.83 1.95 19.49
CA ASP A 39 15.14 2.56 19.30
C ASP A 39 15.19 3.59 18.17
N GLU A 40 14.03 3.92 17.58
CA GLU A 40 13.87 4.82 16.43
C GLU A 40 14.70 4.43 15.19
N SER A 41 15.22 3.21 15.12
CA SER A 41 16.02 2.74 13.99
C SER A 41 15.17 2.44 12.75
N PHE A 42 13.87 2.22 12.94
CA PHE A 42 12.97 1.77 11.89
C PHE A 42 11.56 2.32 12.08
N SER A 43 10.89 2.59 10.97
CA SER A 43 9.45 2.81 10.96
C SER A 43 8.78 2.13 9.78
N MET A 44 7.52 1.74 9.97
CA MET A 44 6.66 1.25 8.93
C MET A 44 5.25 1.80 9.09
N LYS A 45 4.74 2.37 8.00
CA LYS A 45 3.35 2.75 7.85
C LYS A 45 2.66 1.84 6.84
N PHE A 46 1.66 1.11 7.31
CA PHE A 46 0.81 0.24 6.53
C PHE A 46 -0.53 0.93 6.19
N ASN A 47 -0.94 0.86 4.92
CA ASN A 47 -2.24 1.33 4.46
C ASN A 47 -2.84 0.31 3.49
N ALA A 48 -4.08 -0.09 3.75
CA ALA A 48 -4.90 -0.82 2.79
C ALA A 48 -5.90 0.14 2.13
N ARG A 49 -6.16 -0.04 0.83
CA ARG A 49 -7.15 0.73 0.08
C ARG A 49 -7.96 -0.20 -0.80
N VAL A 50 -9.28 -0.13 -0.67
CA VAL A 50 -10.22 -0.73 -1.63
C VAL A 50 -11.10 0.37 -2.20
N GLN A 51 -11.29 0.36 -3.52
CA GLN A 51 -12.19 1.27 -4.21
C GLN A 51 -13.00 0.50 -5.24
N SER A 52 -14.30 0.41 -5.01
CA SER A 52 -15.28 -0.09 -5.99
C SER A 52 -15.71 1.03 -6.93
N LEU A 53 -16.08 0.67 -8.16
CA LEU A 53 -16.65 1.60 -9.14
C LEU A 53 -17.84 0.93 -9.83
N PHE A 54 -18.98 1.62 -9.81
CA PHE A 54 -20.16 1.31 -10.61
C PHE A 54 -20.28 2.38 -11.70
N ILE A 55 -20.46 1.95 -12.95
CA ILE A 55 -20.59 2.81 -14.13
C ILE A 55 -21.88 2.42 -14.84
N THR A 56 -22.62 3.43 -15.29
CA THR A 56 -23.74 3.27 -16.22
C THR A 56 -23.47 4.15 -17.43
N GLU A 57 -23.49 3.55 -18.61
CA GLU A 57 -23.28 4.24 -19.87
C GLU A 57 -24.60 4.19 -20.66
N VAL A 58 -24.97 5.32 -21.24
CA VAL A 58 -26.17 5.46 -22.09
C VAL A 58 -25.71 6.01 -23.44
N PRO A 59 -25.26 5.13 -24.36
CA PRO A 59 -24.73 5.54 -25.65
C PRO A 59 -25.77 6.36 -26.42
N GLY A 60 -25.40 7.56 -26.84
CA GLY A 60 -26.28 8.42 -27.64
C GLY A 60 -27.61 8.81 -26.98
N MET A 61 -27.73 8.68 -25.64
CA MET A 61 -28.99 8.83 -24.90
C MET A 61 -30.08 7.81 -25.28
N ASP A 62 -29.71 6.69 -25.89
CA ASP A 62 -30.62 5.58 -26.13
C ASP A 62 -30.79 4.75 -24.84
N PHE A 63 -31.94 4.92 -24.19
CA PHE A 63 -32.28 4.21 -22.96
C PHE A 63 -32.52 2.70 -23.16
N ASN A 64 -32.57 2.20 -24.41
CA ASN A 64 -32.61 0.76 -24.68
C ASN A 64 -31.21 0.13 -24.79
N ALA A 65 -30.16 0.95 -24.93
CA ALA A 65 -28.77 0.52 -25.08
C ALA A 65 -27.95 0.74 -23.79
N VAL A 66 -28.60 0.75 -22.62
CA VAL A 66 -27.93 1.01 -21.34
C VAL A 66 -26.96 -0.11 -20.99
N GLU A 67 -25.71 0.26 -20.75
CA GLU A 67 -24.67 -0.65 -20.28
C GLU A 67 -24.31 -0.34 -18.84
N THR A 68 -24.12 -1.38 -18.03
CA THR A 68 -23.68 -1.23 -16.63
C THR A 68 -22.45 -2.07 -16.35
N ASN A 69 -21.55 -1.52 -15.53
CA ASN A 69 -20.32 -2.20 -15.13
C ASN A 69 -20.06 -1.99 -13.65
N TRP A 70 -19.77 -3.07 -12.92
CA TRP A 70 -19.37 -3.01 -11.52
C TRP A 70 -18.06 -3.76 -11.32
N LEU A 71 -17.08 -3.09 -10.71
CA LEU A 71 -15.78 -3.70 -10.45
C LEU A 71 -15.10 -3.15 -9.21
N ILE A 72 -14.13 -3.91 -8.68
CA ILE A 72 -13.10 -3.38 -7.80
C ILE A 72 -12.06 -2.69 -8.67
N ARG A 73 -12.13 -1.36 -8.71
CA ARG A 73 -11.25 -0.53 -9.55
C ARG A 73 -9.82 -0.49 -9.03
N ARG A 74 -9.64 -0.45 -7.71
CA ARG A 74 -8.33 -0.39 -7.06
C ARG A 74 -8.38 -1.19 -5.77
N SER A 75 -7.44 -2.09 -5.59
CA SER A 75 -7.20 -2.78 -4.32
C SER A 75 -5.71 -2.71 -4.09
N ARG A 76 -5.25 -2.01 -3.04
CA ARG A 76 -3.83 -1.71 -2.87
C ARG A 76 -3.36 -1.84 -1.44
N LEU A 77 -2.17 -2.39 -1.28
CA LEU A 77 -1.43 -2.42 -0.02
C LEU A 77 -0.22 -1.52 -0.16
N LYS A 78 -0.04 -0.59 0.78
CA LYS A 78 1.10 0.32 0.81
C LYS A 78 1.85 0.20 2.12
N PHE A 79 3.15 -0.03 2.00
CA PHE A 79 4.13 -0.06 3.08
C PHE A 79 5.12 1.06 2.82
N SER A 80 5.33 1.95 3.78
CA SER A 80 6.31 3.03 3.64
C SER A 80 6.88 3.42 4.98
N GLY A 81 8.14 3.81 5.03
CA GLY A 81 8.77 4.24 6.27
C GLY A 81 10.24 4.52 6.05
N PHE A 82 11.04 4.36 7.10
CA PHE A 82 12.50 4.47 7.03
C PHE A 82 13.16 3.26 7.68
N ALA A 83 14.38 2.97 7.24
CA ALA A 83 15.21 1.91 7.80
C ALA A 83 16.58 2.49 8.17
N HIS A 84 17.12 2.11 9.32
CA HIS A 84 18.37 2.58 9.93
C HIS A 84 18.40 4.08 10.32
N HIS A 85 17.93 4.98 9.44
CA HIS A 85 17.89 6.42 9.70
C HIS A 85 16.72 7.05 8.93
N PRO A 86 16.06 8.12 9.43
CA PRO A 86 15.02 8.86 8.69
C PRO A 86 15.41 9.40 7.30
N ASN A 87 16.71 9.43 6.99
CA ASN A 87 17.23 9.85 5.69
C ASN A 87 17.15 8.73 4.65
N LEU A 88 17.03 7.46 5.07
CA LEU A 88 16.92 6.29 4.21
C LEU A 88 15.48 5.76 4.29
N GLN A 89 14.67 6.20 3.34
CA GLN A 89 13.24 5.91 3.28
C GLN A 89 12.96 4.86 2.23
N TYR A 90 11.88 4.10 2.42
CA TYR A 90 11.45 3.09 1.46
C TYR A 90 9.95 3.18 1.23
N LYS A 91 9.52 2.67 0.08
CA LYS A 91 8.11 2.48 -0.22
C LYS A 91 7.91 1.23 -1.07
N ILE A 92 6.91 0.44 -0.68
CA ILE A 92 6.37 -0.68 -1.45
C ILE A 92 4.86 -0.46 -1.60
N GLU A 93 4.34 -0.46 -2.82
CA GLU A 93 2.92 -0.39 -3.15
C GLU A 93 2.56 -1.56 -4.07
N LEU A 94 1.64 -2.40 -3.62
CA LEU A 94 1.13 -3.56 -4.36
C LEU A 94 -0.29 -3.25 -4.86
N GLY A 95 -0.55 -3.54 -6.12
CA GLY A 95 -1.87 -3.45 -6.74
C GLY A 95 -2.47 -4.83 -6.95
N LEU A 96 -3.59 -5.11 -6.27
CA LEU A 96 -4.24 -6.42 -6.19
C LEU A 96 -5.52 -6.51 -7.04
N SER A 97 -5.93 -5.43 -7.69
CA SER A 97 -7.11 -5.47 -8.55
C SER A 97 -6.73 -5.80 -9.99
N ASN A 98 -7.64 -6.45 -10.73
CA ASN A 98 -7.44 -6.75 -12.15
C ASN A 98 -7.09 -5.50 -12.98
N ARG A 99 -7.56 -4.31 -12.59
CA ARG A 99 -7.22 -3.04 -13.25
C ARG A 99 -5.90 -2.42 -12.80
N ASP A 100 -5.36 -2.83 -11.65
CA ASP A 100 -4.00 -2.44 -11.25
C ASP A 100 -2.95 -3.29 -11.98
N HIS A 101 -3.32 -4.49 -12.43
CA HIS A 101 -2.47 -5.35 -13.24
C HIS A 101 -2.47 -4.91 -14.71
N GLY A 102 -1.27 -4.75 -15.27
CA GLY A 102 -1.08 -4.63 -16.71
C GLY A 102 -1.27 -5.97 -17.41
N GLY A 103 -1.42 -5.95 -18.75
CA GLY A 103 -1.46 -7.17 -19.55
C GLY A 103 -0.16 -7.98 -19.45
N GLU A 104 -0.24 -9.26 -19.81
CA GLU A 104 0.91 -10.16 -19.84
C GLU A 104 2.00 -9.63 -20.77
N MET A 105 3.23 -9.55 -20.28
CA MET A 105 4.39 -9.14 -21.07
C MET A 105 5.52 -10.15 -20.82
N GLN A 106 6.29 -10.48 -21.87
CA GLN A 106 7.40 -11.44 -21.75
C GLN A 106 8.42 -11.01 -20.70
N GLN A 107 8.64 -9.71 -20.56
CA GLN A 107 9.55 -9.09 -19.59
C GLN A 107 9.15 -9.38 -18.14
N THR A 108 7.89 -9.75 -17.87
CA THR A 108 7.41 -10.15 -16.55
C THR A 108 7.10 -11.65 -16.48
N ASN A 109 7.67 -12.44 -17.39
CA ASN A 109 7.37 -13.87 -17.55
C ASN A 109 5.86 -14.13 -17.70
N ASN A 110 5.13 -13.23 -18.37
CA ASN A 110 3.67 -13.25 -18.50
C ASN A 110 2.94 -13.32 -17.16
N THR A 111 3.54 -12.79 -16.08
CA THR A 111 2.91 -12.72 -14.78
C THR A 111 2.22 -11.38 -14.57
N SER A 112 1.33 -11.38 -13.58
CA SER A 112 0.58 -10.20 -13.18
C SER A 112 1.51 -9.13 -12.59
N ASN A 113 1.44 -7.90 -13.11
CA ASN A 113 2.24 -6.77 -12.63
C ASN A 113 1.70 -6.26 -11.29
N LEU A 114 2.04 -6.97 -10.21
CA LEU A 114 1.57 -6.70 -8.84
C LEU A 114 2.28 -5.49 -8.21
N ILE A 115 3.56 -5.28 -8.51
CA ILE A 115 4.36 -4.22 -7.91
C ILE A 115 4.11 -2.92 -8.66
N LEU A 116 3.47 -1.96 -8.00
CA LEU A 116 3.26 -0.62 -8.53
C LEU A 116 4.47 0.26 -8.23
N ASP A 117 4.81 0.44 -6.95
CA ASP A 117 5.97 1.24 -6.56
C ASP A 117 6.84 0.38 -5.63
N ALA A 118 8.14 0.30 -5.89
CA ALA A 118 9.11 -0.37 -5.03
C ALA A 118 10.45 0.36 -5.15
N PHE A 119 10.74 1.24 -4.21
CA PHE A 119 11.96 2.04 -4.25
C PHE A 119 12.50 2.36 -2.86
N VAL A 120 13.79 2.67 -2.84
CA VAL A 120 14.51 3.27 -1.73
C VAL A 120 14.87 4.71 -2.11
N ARG A 121 14.79 5.60 -1.13
CA ARG A 121 15.08 7.02 -1.27
C ARG A 121 16.05 7.43 -0.18
N TRP A 122 17.19 7.95 -0.57
CA TRP A 122 18.21 8.42 0.34
C TRP A 122 18.42 9.93 0.22
N LYS A 123 18.21 10.65 1.31
CA LYS A 123 18.55 12.07 1.43
C LYS A 123 20.03 12.21 1.79
N VAL A 124 20.86 12.54 0.80
CA VAL A 124 22.32 12.57 0.92
C VAL A 124 22.78 13.86 1.58
N ALA A 125 22.37 15.02 1.05
CA ALA A 125 22.74 16.33 1.59
C ALA A 125 21.74 17.41 1.18
N GLY A 126 21.34 18.29 2.09
CA GLY A 126 20.43 19.41 1.78
C GLY A 126 19.13 18.94 1.10
N ASN A 127 18.93 19.34 -0.15
CA ASN A 127 17.79 18.94 -0.99
C ASN A 127 18.14 17.87 -2.03
N PHE A 128 19.35 17.32 -1.98
CA PHE A 128 19.80 16.26 -2.88
C PHE A 128 19.33 14.89 -2.35
N GLU A 129 18.46 14.25 -3.11
CA GLU A 129 17.91 12.93 -2.84
C GLU A 129 18.23 11.99 -4.01
N VAL A 130 18.64 10.76 -3.70
CA VAL A 130 18.83 9.68 -4.67
C VAL A 130 17.71 8.68 -4.49
N TRP A 131 17.07 8.30 -5.59
CA TRP A 131 16.01 7.29 -5.62
C TRP A 131 16.51 6.12 -6.43
N VAL A 132 16.28 4.91 -5.95
CA VAL A 132 16.60 3.68 -6.67
C VAL A 132 15.42 2.73 -6.56
N GLY A 133 14.93 2.26 -7.70
CA GLY A 133 13.85 1.29 -7.85
C GLY A 133 12.77 1.74 -8.83
N GLN A 134 11.59 1.15 -8.70
CA GLN A 134 10.45 1.43 -9.56
C GLN A 134 9.51 2.43 -8.91
N THR A 135 9.19 3.52 -9.62
CA THR A 135 8.23 4.51 -9.13
C THR A 135 7.65 5.35 -10.25
N LYS A 136 6.75 6.26 -9.89
CA LYS A 136 6.14 7.23 -10.80
C LYS A 136 7.17 8.28 -11.17
N LEU A 137 7.43 8.46 -12.46
CA LEU A 137 8.34 9.50 -12.91
C LEU A 137 7.79 10.90 -12.64
N PRO A 138 8.65 11.84 -12.18
CA PRO A 138 8.27 13.24 -12.02
C PRO A 138 8.08 13.90 -13.41
N GLY A 139 7.19 14.89 -13.50
CA GLY A 139 6.96 15.65 -14.74
C GLY A 139 5.48 15.90 -15.02
N ASN A 140 4.60 14.96 -14.64
CA ASN A 140 3.16 15.14 -14.72
C ASN A 140 2.55 15.27 -13.32
N ARG A 141 2.16 16.50 -12.95
CA ARG A 141 1.61 16.81 -11.61
C ARG A 141 0.38 15.99 -11.29
N GLU A 142 -0.54 15.87 -12.25
CA GLU A 142 -1.71 15.04 -12.08
C GLU A 142 -1.26 13.62 -11.77
N ARG A 143 -0.32 13.05 -12.55
CA ARG A 143 0.19 11.67 -12.40
C ARG A 143 0.84 11.38 -11.05
N VAL A 144 1.58 12.35 -10.51
CA VAL A 144 2.26 12.24 -9.22
C VAL A 144 1.25 12.24 -8.04
N ILE A 145 0.16 13.01 -8.16
CA ILE A 145 -0.90 13.03 -7.14
C ILE A 145 -1.47 11.62 -6.94
N SER A 146 -1.66 11.22 -5.69
CA SER A 146 -2.25 9.92 -5.35
C SER A 146 -3.66 9.82 -5.93
N SER A 147 -3.99 8.68 -6.53
CA SER A 147 -5.35 8.41 -7.00
C SER A 147 -6.38 8.35 -5.87
N GLN A 148 -5.95 8.36 -4.59
CA GLN A 148 -6.83 8.51 -3.41
C GLN A 148 -7.24 9.97 -3.18
N LYS A 149 -6.53 10.94 -3.76
CA LYS A 149 -6.68 12.38 -3.51
C LYS A 149 -7.14 13.15 -4.74
N LEU A 150 -7.69 12.45 -5.74
CA LEU A 150 -8.25 13.10 -6.92
C LEU A 150 -9.61 13.70 -6.58
N GLN A 151 -9.91 14.85 -7.18
CA GLN A 151 -11.22 15.49 -7.07
C GLN A 151 -12.29 14.74 -7.88
N PHE A 152 -11.91 14.20 -9.04
CA PHE A 152 -12.78 13.41 -9.90
C PHE A 152 -12.46 11.91 -9.79
N VAL A 153 -13.42 11.08 -10.22
CA VAL A 153 -13.29 9.61 -10.26
C VAL A 153 -12.09 9.18 -11.11
N ASP A 154 -11.89 9.91 -12.20
CA ASP A 154 -10.93 9.67 -13.26
C ASP A 154 -9.92 10.79 -13.41
N ARG A 155 -8.82 10.44 -14.08
CA ARG A 155 -7.80 11.40 -14.51
C ARG A 155 -8.20 11.99 -15.85
N SER A 156 -7.66 13.16 -16.16
CA SER A 156 -7.88 13.82 -17.44
C SER A 156 -7.49 12.92 -18.63
N LEU A 157 -8.14 13.14 -19.78
CA LEU A 157 -7.80 12.46 -21.03
C LEU A 157 -6.34 12.71 -21.44
N VAL A 158 -5.83 13.92 -21.18
CA VAL A 158 -4.43 14.29 -21.45
C VAL A 158 -3.50 13.43 -20.62
N ASN A 159 -3.76 13.30 -19.31
CA ASN A 159 -2.97 12.42 -18.46
C ASN A 159 -3.11 10.96 -18.93
N SER A 160 -4.31 10.49 -19.27
CA SER A 160 -4.50 9.10 -19.72
C SER A 160 -3.69 8.77 -20.98
N ARG A 161 -3.51 9.71 -21.90
CA ARG A 161 -2.83 9.49 -23.18
C ARG A 161 -1.32 9.75 -23.14
N PHE A 162 -0.87 10.74 -22.37
CA PHE A 162 0.51 11.24 -22.43
C PHE A 162 1.31 11.02 -21.15
N ASN A 163 0.85 10.17 -20.24
CA ASN A 163 1.64 9.84 -19.05
C ASN A 163 2.69 8.77 -19.38
N ILE A 164 3.86 8.89 -18.77
CA ILE A 164 4.98 7.92 -18.83
C ILE A 164 4.82 6.84 -17.74
N ASP A 165 3.68 6.84 -17.04
CA ASP A 165 3.32 6.04 -15.86
C ASP A 165 4.40 5.86 -14.78
N ARG A 166 5.26 4.86 -14.97
CA ARG A 166 6.27 4.38 -14.03
C ARG A 166 7.45 3.81 -14.80
N ASP A 167 8.62 3.95 -14.19
CA ASP A 167 9.85 3.40 -14.71
C ASP A 167 10.74 2.90 -13.56
N MET A 168 11.76 2.13 -13.92
CA MET A 168 12.75 1.57 -13.02
C MET A 168 14.12 2.21 -13.27
N GLY A 169 14.78 2.69 -12.21
CA GLY A 169 16.11 3.29 -12.30
C GLY A 169 16.69 3.66 -10.94
#